data_AF-X1BKI0-F1
#
_entry.id   AF-X1BKI0-F1
#
_cell.length_a   1.000
_cell.length_b   1.000
_cell.length_c   1.000
_cell.angle_alpha   90.00
_cell.angle_beta   90.00
_cell.angle_gamma   90.00
#
_symmetry.space_group_name_H-M   'P 1'
#
loop_
_entity.id
_entity.type
_entity.pdbx_description
1 polymer ?
#
loop_
_entity_poly.entity_id
_entity_poly.type
_entity_poly.pdbx_seq_one_letter_code
_entity_poly.pdbx_strand_id
1 'polypeptide(L)' 'REDLLAEELTHKTLDLINRHPGIYEYYNSENGEPPAKAAEAFGWTAAVFIDLAISASRYQEINPF' A
#
# COMPACT_ATOMS: atom_id res chain seq x y z
N ARG A 1 18.17 9.88 3.56
CA ARG A 1 17.12 10.21 4.58
C ARG A 1 15.73 10.13 3.94
N GLU A 2 15.60 10.58 2.68
CA GLU A 2 14.41 10.37 1.84
C GLU A 2 14.13 8.87 1.60
N ASP A 3 15.17 8.04 1.47
CA ASP A 3 15.01 6.59 1.26
C ASP A 3 14.27 5.90 2.41
N LEU A 4 14.57 6.28 3.66
CA LEU A 4 13.89 5.77 4.86
C LEU A 4 12.41 6.18 4.89
N LEU A 5 12.10 7.40 4.45
CA LEU A 5 10.72 7.86 4.36
C LEU A 5 9.96 7.12 3.25
N ALA A 6 10.59 6.90 2.10
CA ALA A 6 9.99 6.14 1.01
C ALA A 6 9.69 4.69 1.44
N GLU A 7 10.61 4.07 2.17
CA GLU A 7 10.42 2.74 2.76
C GLU A 7 9.26 2.72 3.77
N GLU A 8 9.23 3.69 4.69
CA GLU A 8 8.15 3.81 5.69
C GLU A 8 6.77 3.96 5.04
N LEU A 9 6.67 4.85 4.04
CA LEU A 9 5.41 5.07 3.31
C LEU A 9 4.97 3.84 2.53
N THR A 10 5.92 3.12 1.92
CA THR A 10 5.65 1.88 1.20
C THR A 10 5.03 0.84 2.13
N HIS A 11 5.66 0.57 3.27
CA HIS A 11 5.17 -0.41 4.24
C HIS A 11 3.80 -0.02 4.81
N LYS A 12 3.62 1.24 5.24
CA LYS A 12 2.32 1.71 5.73
C LYS A 12 1.20 1.59 4.69
N THR A 13 1.53 1.82 3.41
CA THR A 13 0.56 1.70 2.32
C THR A 13 0.17 0.24 2.07
N LEU A 14 1.15 -0.67 2.07
CA LEU A 14 0.91 -2.10 1.92
C LEU A 14 0.07 -2.64 3.09
N ASP A 15 0.40 -2.27 4.33
CA ASP A 15 -0.35 -2.65 5.52
C ASP A 15 -1.79 -2.12 5.49
N LEU A 16 -1.97 -0.85 5.07
CA LEU A 16 -3.28 -0.24 4.92
C LEU A 16 -4.17 -1.01 3.94
N ILE A 17 -3.63 -1.44 2.81
CA ILE A 17 -4.40 -2.17 1.79
C ILE A 17 -4.64 -3.62 2.24
N ASN A 18 -3.63 -4.29 2.82
CA ASN A 18 -3.72 -5.70 3.24
C ASN A 18 -4.70 -5.97 4.38
N ARG A 19 -5.01 -4.96 5.21
CA ARG A 19 -5.97 -5.13 6.33
C ARG A 19 -7.42 -5.26 5.85
N HIS A 20 -7.68 -4.99 4.57
CA HIS A 20 -9.02 -4.99 3.97
C HIS A 20 -9.22 -6.18 3.03
N PRO A 21 -10.45 -6.70 2.89
CA PRO A 21 -10.73 -7.85 2.01
C PRO A 21 -10.67 -7.52 0.51
N GLY A 22 -10.55 -6.25 0.14
CA GLY A 22 -10.55 -5.79 -1.25
C GLY A 22 -9.66 -4.57 -1.46
N ILE A 23 -9.53 -4.18 -2.73
CA ILE A 23 -8.75 -3.01 -3.15
C ILE A 23 -9.70 -1.89 -3.58
N TYR A 24 -9.55 -0.73 -2.97
CA TYR A 24 -10.43 0.42 -3.13
C TYR A 24 -9.73 1.61 -3.80
N GLU A 25 -10.51 2.50 -4.40
CA GLU A 25 -10.01 3.73 -5.02
C GLU A 25 -9.31 4.67 -4.03
N TYR A 26 -9.85 4.80 -2.82
CA TYR A 26 -9.28 5.64 -1.76
C TYR A 26 -9.68 5.12 -0.38
N TYR A 27 -8.89 5.53 0.62
CA TYR A 27 -9.09 5.21 2.03
C TYR A 27 -9.17 6.50 2.84
N ASN A 28 -9.93 6.48 3.94
CA ASN A 28 -10.00 7.62 4.85
C ASN A 28 -8.63 7.86 5.52
N SER A 29 -8.15 9.10 5.54
CA SER A 29 -6.81 9.43 6.05
C SER A 29 -6.66 9.36 7.57
N GLU A 30 -7.77 9.45 8.32
CA GLU A 30 -7.76 9.43 9.79
C GLU A 30 -7.81 8.00 10.34
N ASN A 31 -8.59 7.11 9.70
CA ASN A 31 -8.82 5.76 10.22
C ASN A 31 -8.44 4.63 9.24
N GLY A 32 -8.18 4.92 7.96
CA GLY A 32 -7.81 3.97 6.92
C GLY A 32 -8.97 3.15 6.34
N GLU A 33 -10.22 3.39 6.76
CA GLU A 33 -11.36 2.62 6.28
C GLU A 33 -11.73 3.05 4.85
N PRO A 34 -12.06 2.10 3.95
CA PRO A 34 -12.60 2.43 2.65
C PRO A 34 -14.02 3.00 2.83
N PRO A 35 -14.30 4.22 2.36
CA PRO A 35 -15.64 4.78 2.45
C PRO A 35 -16.62 4.02 1.55
N ALA A 36 -17.91 4.00 1.89
CA ALA A 36 -18.95 3.31 1.10
C ALA A 36 -19.10 3.82 -0.35
N LYS A 37 -18.52 4.99 -0.67
CA LYS A 37 -18.50 5.59 -2.01
C LYS A 37 -17.24 5.26 -2.80
N ALA A 38 -16.23 4.62 -2.20
CA ALA A 38 -15.03 4.21 -2.91
C ALA A 38 -15.36 3.05 -3.84
N ALA A 39 -14.88 3.13 -5.09
CA ALA A 39 -15.03 2.02 -6.02
C ALA A 39 -14.26 0.78 -5.49
N GLU A 40 -14.95 -0.36 -5.48
CA GLU A 40 -14.34 -1.68 -5.23
C GLU A 40 -13.59 -2.18 -6.47
N ALA A 41 -12.64 -3.09 -6.27
CA ALA A 41 -11.81 -3.69 -7.33
C ALA A 41 -11.17 -2.64 -8.25
N PHE A 42 -10.70 -1.52 -7.67
CA PHE A 42 -10.17 -0.41 -8.43
C PHE A 42 -8.80 -0.75 -9.04
N GLY A 43 -8.77 -0.93 -10.36
CA GLY A 43 -7.61 -1.49 -11.07
C GLY A 43 -6.32 -0.69 -10.94
N TRP A 44 -6.40 0.64 -10.84
CA TRP A 44 -5.19 1.47 -10.65
C TRP A 44 -4.57 1.30 -9.28
N THR A 45 -5.37 1.28 -8.21
CA THR A 45 -4.86 0.97 -6.86
C THR A 45 -4.26 -0.43 -6.84
N ALA A 46 -4.88 -1.40 -7.52
CA ALA A 46 -4.36 -2.77 -7.59
C ALA A 46 -3.00 -2.84 -8.29
N ALA A 47 -2.84 -2.13 -9.41
CA ALA A 47 -1.57 -2.07 -10.13
C ALA A 47 -0.45 -1.46 -9.29
N VAL A 48 -0.73 -0.33 -8.61
CA VAL A 48 0.24 0.33 -7.73
C VAL A 48 0.58 -0.54 -6.52
N PHE A 49 -0.41 -1.20 -5.92
CA PHE A 49 -0.18 -2.13 -4.82
C PHE A 49 0.77 -3.25 -5.20
N ILE A 50 0.59 -3.87 -6.38
CA ILE A 50 1.48 -4.93 -6.88
C ILE A 50 2.91 -4.39 -7.06
N ASP A 51 3.06 -3.21 -7.65
CA ASP A 51 4.38 -2.60 -7.88
C ASP A 51 5.12 -2.31 -6.56
N LEU A 52 4.39 -1.77 -5.56
CA LEU A 52 4.92 -1.53 -4.22
C LEU A 52 5.28 -2.84 -3.50
N ALA A 53 4.45 -3.88 -3.60
CA ALA A 53 4.70 -5.16 -2.94
C ALA A 53 5.95 -5.85 -3.50
N ILE A 54 6.14 -5.78 -4.81
CA ILE A 54 7.34 -6.30 -5.47
C ILE A 54 8.57 -5.47 -5.07
N SER A 55 8.47 -4.15 -5.04
CA SER A 55 9.57 -3.26 -4.64
C SER A 55 10.00 -3.49 -3.20
N ALA A 56 9.04 -3.62 -2.28
CA ALA A 56 9.30 -3.94 -0.88
C ALA A 56 9.97 -5.31 -0.71
N SER A 57 9.49 -6.33 -1.42
CA SER A 57 10.09 -7.68 -1.40
C SER A 57 11.56 -7.65 -1.84
N ARG A 58 11.87 -6.94 -2.93
CA ARG A 58 13.25 -6.79 -3.42
C ARG A 58 14.12 -5.99 -2.46
N TYR A 59 13.56 -4.95 -1.82
CA TYR A 59 14.31 -4.17 -0.84
C TYR A 59 14.71 -5.02 0.37
N GLN A 60 13.79 -5.85 0.88
CA GLN A 60 14.07 -6.78 1.98
C GLN A 60 15.12 -7.84 1.61
N GLU A 61 15.12 -8.36 0.39
CA GLU A 61 16.15 -9.29 -0.09
C GLU A 61 17.55 -8.66 -0.10
N ILE A 62 17.65 -7.37 -0.46
CA ILE A 62 18.92 -6.63 -0.55
C ILE A 62 19.35 -6.11 0.83
N ASN A 63 18.40 -5.83 1.71
CA ASN A 63 18.63 -5.27 3.04
C ASN A 63 17.94 -6.09 4.14
N PRO A 64 18.49 -7.26 4.51
CA PRO A 64 17.88 -8.15 5.50
C PRO A 64 18.06 -7.69 6.96
N PHE A 65 18.69 -6.52 7.23
CA PHE A 65 19.05 -6.05 8.57
C PHE A 65 18.76 -4.56 8.80
#